data_AF-A0A0R0JA66-F1
#
_entry.id   AF-A0A0R0JA66-F1
#
_cell.length_a   1.000
_cell.length_b   1.000
_cell.length_c   1.000
_cell.angle_alpha   90.00
_cell.angle_beta   90.00
_cell.angle_gamma   90.00
#
_symmetry.space_group_name_H-M   'P 1'
#
loop_
_entity.id
_entity.type
_entity.pdbx_description
1 polymer ?
#
loop_
_entity_poly.entity_id
_entity_poly.type
_entity_poly.pdbx_seq_one_letter_code
_entity_poly.pdbx_strand_id
1 'polypeptide(L)'
;MVLAATNRPSELDEPILRRLPQAFEIGVSDQREKTEILKVVLKGERVEDNIDFGHIASLCEGYTSSDLFDLCKKAAYFPIRALLDEEKKGKRSSVISVN
;
A
#
# COMPACT_ATOMS: atom_id res chain seq x y z
N MET A 1 -22.38 -13.42 10.54
CA MET A 1 -21.10 -13.28 11.27
C MET A 1 -20.70 -11.82 11.23
N VAL A 2 -20.23 -11.26 12.36
CA VAL A 2 -19.74 -9.87 12.44
C VAL A 2 -18.28 -9.93 12.87
N LEU A 3 -17.42 -9.18 12.17
CA LEU A 3 -16.00 -9.04 12.48
C LEU A 3 -15.72 -7.57 12.81
N ALA A 4 -14.85 -7.34 13.79
CA ALA A 4 -14.37 -6.02 14.16
C ALA A 4 -12.84 -6.06 14.24
N ALA A 5 -12.19 -4.95 13.89
CA ALA A 5 -10.75 -4.77 14.03
C ALA A 5 -10.50 -3.44 14.74
N THR A 6 -9.56 -3.42 15.68
CA THR A 6 -9.15 -2.22 16.41
C THR A 6 -7.66 -2.23 16.67
N ASN A 7 -7.01 -1.09 16.48
CA ASN A 7 -5.62 -0.87 16.91
C ASN A 7 -5.54 -0.36 18.36
N ARG A 8 -6.70 -0.17 19.02
CA ARG A 8 -6.82 0.38 20.36
C ARG A 8 -7.82 -0.43 21.19
N PRO A 9 -7.48 -1.69 21.54
CA PRO A 9 -8.40 -2.55 22.29
C PRO A 9 -8.74 -2.01 23.68
N SER A 10 -7.86 -1.21 24.30
CA SER A 10 -8.09 -0.58 25.61
C SER A 10 -9.15 0.53 25.60
N GLU A 11 -9.54 1.04 24.43
CA GLU A 11 -10.59 2.07 24.29
C GLU A 11 -12.00 1.45 24.13
N LEU A 12 -12.11 0.12 24.09
CA LEU A 12 -13.41 -0.55 23.96
C LEU A 12 -14.01 -0.86 25.33
N ASP A 13 -15.24 -0.37 25.55
CA ASP A 13 -15.96 -0.65 26.79
C ASP A 13 -16.38 -2.14 26.89
N GLU A 14 -16.38 -2.63 28.12
CA GLU A 14 -16.75 -4.01 28.47
C GLU A 14 -18.10 -4.49 27.88
N PRO A 15 -19.19 -3.68 27.81
CA PRO A 15 -20.44 -4.11 27.20
C PRO A 15 -20.34 -4.48 25.71
N ILE A 16 -19.40 -3.88 24.98
CA ILE A 16 -19.14 -4.20 23.57
C ILE A 16 -18.29 -5.46 23.48
N LEU A 17 -17.25 -5.59 24.32
CA LEU A 17 -16.39 -6.78 24.37
C LEU A 17 -17.19 -8.05 24.67
N ARG A 18 -18.20 -8.01 25.55
CA ARG A 18 -19.11 -9.15 25.79
C ARG A 18 -19.90 -9.60 24.55
N ARG A 19 -20.11 -8.71 23.56
CA ARG A 19 -20.77 -9.05 22.29
C ARG A 19 -19.79 -9.60 21.25
N LEU A 20 -18.49 -9.52 21.52
CA LEU A 20 -17.37 -9.97 20.67
C LEU A 20 -16.55 -11.03 21.43
N PRO A 21 -17.09 -12.24 21.64
CA PRO A 21 -16.50 -13.23 22.56
C PRO A 21 -15.15 -13.80 22.11
N GLN A 22 -14.73 -13.55 20.87
CA GLN A 22 -13.45 -13.98 20.34
C GLN A 22 -12.67 -12.74 19.87
N ALA A 23 -11.47 -12.57 20.42
CA ALA A 23 -10.51 -11.55 20.02
C ALA A 23 -9.21 -12.22 19.59
N PHE A 24 -8.61 -11.73 18.52
CA PHE A 24 -7.35 -12.21 18.00
C PHE A 24 -6.39 -11.03 17.88
N GLU A 25 -5.26 -11.10 18.56
CA GLU A 25 -4.20 -10.13 18.38
C GLU A 25 -3.48 -10.41 17.07
N ILE A 26 -3.33 -9.37 16.24
CA ILE A 26 -2.63 -9.45 14.97
C ILE A 26 -1.23 -8.87 15.19
N GLY A 27 -0.21 -9.69 14.93
CA GLY A 27 1.19 -9.29 15.05
C GLY A 27 1.65 -8.34 13.94
N VAL A 28 2.94 -8.00 13.98
CA VAL A 28 3.59 -7.25 12.90
C VAL A 28 3.75 -8.11 11.66
N SER A 29 3.59 -7.52 10.46
CA SER A 29 3.68 -8.28 9.22
C SER A 29 5.11 -8.70 8.90
N ASP A 30 5.30 -9.98 8.59
CA ASP A 30 6.58 -10.50 8.11
C ASP A 30 6.83 -10.11 6.63
N GLN A 31 8.02 -10.39 6.10
CA GLN A 31 8.35 -10.04 4.72
C GLN A 31 7.43 -10.73 3.69
N ARG A 32 6.98 -11.96 3.97
CA ARG A 32 6.11 -12.73 3.07
C ARG A 32 4.71 -12.12 3.07
N GLU A 33 4.18 -11.76 4.23
CA GLU A 33 2.91 -11.05 4.38
C GLU A 33 2.95 -9.68 3.69
N LYS A 34 4.04 -8.92 3.87
CA LYS A 34 4.24 -7.64 3.16
C LYS A 34 4.27 -7.80 1.64
N THR A 35 4.88 -8.89 1.14
CA THR A 35 4.86 -9.22 -0.28
C THR A 35 3.43 -9.41 -0.80
N GLU A 36 2.60 -10.13 -0.05
CA GLU A 36 1.19 -10.33 -0.42
C GLU A 36 0.36 -9.04 -0.27
N ILE A 37 0.61 -8.22 0.76
CA ILE A 37 -0.01 -6.90 0.91
C ILE A 37 0.31 -6.02 -0.31
N LEU A 38 1.56 -5.96 -0.76
CA LEU A 38 1.96 -5.18 -1.93
C LEU A 38 1.24 -5.67 -3.20
N LYS A 39 1.13 -6.99 -3.40
CA LYS A 39 0.38 -7.56 -4.53
C LYS A 39 -1.11 -7.19 -4.49
N VAL A 40 -1.72 -7.19 -3.30
CA VAL A 40 -3.13 -6.80 -3.14
C VAL A 40 -3.32 -5.30 -3.37
N VAL A 41 -2.45 -4.47 -2.79
CA VAL A 41 -2.48 -3.01 -2.93
C VAL A 41 -2.31 -2.59 -4.38
N LEU A 42 -1.39 -3.24 -5.11
CA LEU A 42 -1.09 -2.92 -6.51
C LEU A 42 -1.94 -3.72 -7.51
N LYS A 43 -2.94 -4.47 -7.05
CA LYS A 43 -3.82 -5.24 -7.92
C LYS A 43 -4.66 -4.29 -8.80
N GLY A 44 -4.43 -4.35 -10.11
CA GLY A 44 -5.10 -3.51 -11.10
C GLY A 44 -4.39 -2.19 -11.38
N GLU A 45 -3.30 -1.89 -10.67
CA GLU A 45 -2.43 -0.76 -10.95
C GLU A 45 -1.48 -1.09 -12.12
N ARG A 46 -1.03 -0.04 -12.82
CA ARG A 46 0.00 -0.19 -13.87
C ARG A 46 1.37 -0.28 -13.22
N VAL A 47 1.89 -1.48 -13.10
CA VAL A 47 3.24 -1.79 -12.62
C VAL A 47 4.07 -2.43 -13.74
N GLU A 48 5.39 -2.44 -13.59
CA GLU A 48 6.28 -3.13 -14.52
C GLU A 48 6.07 -4.66 -14.45
N ASP A 49 6.13 -5.35 -15.58
CA ASP A 49 5.89 -6.80 -15.67
C ASP A 49 6.84 -7.62 -14.79
N ASN A 50 8.06 -7.14 -14.57
CA ASN A 50 9.11 -7.80 -13.79
C ASN A 50 9.28 -7.23 -12.38
N ILE A 51 8.26 -6.56 -11.83
CA ILE A 51 8.32 -6.00 -10.49
C ILE A 51 8.58 -7.09 -9.43
N ASP A 52 9.66 -6.95 -8.67
CA ASP A 52 10.00 -7.86 -7.57
C ASP A 52 9.40 -7.36 -6.25
N PHE A 53 8.19 -7.84 -5.96
CA PHE A 53 7.50 -7.54 -4.70
C PHE A 53 8.25 -8.06 -3.46
N GLY A 54 9.01 -9.15 -3.58
CA GLY A 54 9.77 -9.73 -2.47
C GLY A 54 10.96 -8.87 -2.08
N HIS A 55 11.64 -8.29 -3.08
CA HIS A 55 12.68 -7.29 -2.89
C HIS A 55 12.12 -5.98 -2.33
N ILE A 56 10.98 -5.49 -2.84
CA ILE A 56 10.35 -4.29 -2.25
C ILE A 56 9.98 -4.55 -0.78
N ALA A 57 9.40 -5.71 -0.46
CA ALA A 57 9.04 -6.08 0.89
C ALA A 57 10.26 -6.18 1.84
N SER A 58 11.43 -6.62 1.34
CA SER A 58 12.66 -6.70 2.15
C SER A 58 13.18 -5.32 2.57
N LEU A 59 12.93 -4.30 1.74
CA LEU A 59 13.30 -2.90 2.01
C LEU A 59 12.31 -2.19 2.96
N CYS A 60 11.20 -2.85 3.30
CA CYS A 60 10.11 -2.28 4.10
C CYS A 60 10.13 -2.81 5.56
N GLU A 61 11.29 -3.03 6.16
CA GLU A 61 11.37 -3.41 7.58
C GLU A 61 10.71 -2.35 8.47
N GLY A 62 9.92 -2.79 9.45
CA GLY A 62 9.15 -1.89 10.32
C GLY A 62 7.91 -1.24 9.71
N TYR A 63 7.65 -1.40 8.40
CA TYR A 63 6.44 -0.86 7.77
C TYR A 63 5.19 -1.63 8.20
N THR A 64 4.12 -0.89 8.47
CA THR A 64 2.75 -1.41 8.63
C THR A 64 2.03 -1.48 7.27
N SER A 65 0.85 -2.12 7.24
CA SER A 65 0.02 -2.17 6.03
C SER A 65 -0.37 -0.78 5.49
N SER A 66 -0.60 0.21 6.39
CA SER A 66 -0.86 1.59 5.99
C SER A 66 0.38 2.26 5.39
N ASP A 67 1.57 1.99 5.94
CA ASP A 67 2.81 2.53 5.40
C ASP A 67 3.11 2.00 4.00
N LEU A 68 2.85 0.71 3.75
CA LEU A 68 2.95 0.12 2.41
C LEU A 68 1.98 0.76 1.41
N PHE A 69 0.75 1.04 1.84
CA PHE A 69 -0.24 1.72 1.00
C PHE A 69 0.20 3.15 0.64
N ASP A 70 0.69 3.90 1.62
CA ASP A 70 1.21 5.25 1.39
C ASP A 70 2.51 5.27 0.58
N LEU A 71 3.36 4.24 0.73
CA LEU A 71 4.52 4.03 -0.12
C LEU A 71 4.11 3.88 -1.59
N CYS A 72 3.15 3.00 -1.89
CA CYS A 72 2.63 2.80 -3.25
C CYS A 72 2.02 4.09 -3.83
N LYS A 73 1.27 4.86 -3.03
CA LYS A 73 0.76 6.17 -3.46
C LYS A 73 1.88 7.14 -3.79
N LYS A 74 2.91 7.25 -2.94
CA LYS A 74 4.07 8.12 -3.20
C LYS A 74 4.81 7.67 -4.47
N ALA A 75 4.94 6.37 -4.68
CA ALA A 75 5.56 5.79 -5.88
C ALA A 75 4.83 6.21 -7.17
N ALA A 76 3.49 6.24 -7.15
CA ALA A 76 2.66 6.63 -8.29
C ALA A 76 2.86 8.09 -8.73
N TYR A 77 3.40 8.98 -7.88
CA TYR A 77 3.69 10.36 -8.25
C TYR A 77 5.01 10.55 -9.01
N PHE A 78 5.94 9.59 -8.96
CA PHE A 78 7.24 9.74 -9.65
C PHE A 78 7.11 9.85 -11.18
N PRO A 79 6.30 9.01 -11.87
CA PRO A 79 6.10 9.17 -13.30
C PRO A 79 5.52 10.53 -13.69
N ILE A 80 4.56 11.05 -12.90
CA ILE A 80 3.97 12.37 -13.12
C ILE A 80 5.03 13.45 -12.98
N ARG A 81 5.86 13.38 -11.93
CA ARG A 81 6.95 14.33 -11.72
C ARG A 81 7.95 14.31 -12.88
N ALA A 82 8.32 13.12 -13.36
CA ALA A 82 9.23 12.98 -14.49
C ALA A 82 8.66 13.61 -15.78
N LEU A 83 7.37 13.38 -16.07
CA LEU A 83 6.69 14.01 -17.21
C LEU A 83 6.71 15.53 -17.12
N LEU A 84 6.37 16.10 -15.95
CA LEU A 84 6.39 17.55 -15.73
C LEU A 84 7.80 18.14 -15.84
N ASP A 85 8.83 17.41 -15.40
CA ASP A 85 10.22 17.85 -15.52
C ASP A 85 10.72 17.81 -16.98
N GLU A 86 10.24 16.88 -17.82
CA GLU A 86 10.55 16.84 -19.25
C GLU A 86 9.83 17.94 -20.03
N GLU A 87 8.58 18.26 -19.69
CA GLU A 87 7.86 19.40 -20.27
C GLU A 87 8.57 20.73 -19.97
N LYS A 88 9.05 20.92 -18.74
CA LYS A 88 9.84 22.11 -18.37
C LYS A 88 11.13 22.25 -19.17
N LYS A 89 11.74 21.15 -19.58
CA LYS A 89 12.95 21.14 -20.44
C LYS A 89 12.63 21.42 -21.92
N GLY A 90 11.36 21.71 -22.26
CA GLY A 90 10.94 22.02 -23.62
C GLY A 90 10.83 20.80 -24.53
N LYS A 91 10.89 19.56 -23.98
CA LYS A 91 10.58 18.37 -24.76
C LYS A 91 9.07 18.27 -24.90
N ARG A 92 8.55 18.64 -26.05
CA ARG A 92 7.13 18.51 -26.37
C ARG A 92 6.82 17.02 -26.51
N SER A 93 6.08 16.46 -25.55
CA SER A 93 5.60 15.08 -25.57
C SER A 93 4.85 14.83 -26.88
N SER A 94 5.40 14.03 -27.79
CA SER A 94 4.74 13.65 -29.05
C SER A 94 3.47 12.82 -28.86
N VAL A 95 3.13 12.48 -27.62
CA VAL A 95 1.98 11.64 -27.25
C VAL A 95 0.63 12.35 -27.45
N ILE A 96 0.59 13.70 -27.52
CA ILE A 96 -0.66 14.43 -27.83
C ILE A 96 -0.86 14.59 -29.34
N SER A 97 0.06 14.12 -30.19
CA SER A 97 -0.15 14.05 -31.63
C SER A 97 -0.71 12.70 -32.05
N VAL A 98 -1.91 12.35 -31.58
CA VAL A 98 -2.71 11.28 -32.18
C VAL A 98 -4.08 11.88 -32.52
N ASN A 99 -4.28 12.10 -33.82
CA ASN A 99 -5.55 12.42 -34.48
C ASN A 99 -6.64 11.40 -34.16
#